data_AF-A0A2A6RDE7-F1
#
_entry.id   AF-A0A2A6RDE7-F1
#
_cell.length_a   1.000
_cell.length_b   1.000
_cell.length_c   1.000
_cell.angle_alpha   90.00
_cell.angle_beta   90.00
_cell.angle_gamma   90.00
#
_symmetry.space_group_name_H-M   'P 1'
#
loop_
_entity.id
_entity.type
_entity.pdbx_description
1 polymer ?
#
loop_
_entity_poly.entity_id
_entity_poly.type
_entity_poly.pdbx_seq_one_letter_code
_entity_poly.pdbx_strand_id
1 'polypeptide(L)'
;METQESLKALLSVFFPEEIILHFSITKVEEKKEYIRIRFEELPELIPAEMDQPKDIALDGFCNPLELQSFPLKGKAVYLNLFRRRWKYKGERQHYSNAYAFHAEGVKATSEFASFLKGAFGQTPDQHNADR
;
A
#
# COMPACT_ATOMS: atom_id res chain seq x y z
N MET A 1 -13.23 1.01 -20.94
CA MET A 1 -12.18 -0.03 -20.83
C MET A 1 -10.80 0.59 -21.03
N GLU A 2 -10.56 1.31 -22.13
CA GLU A 2 -9.30 2.02 -22.42
C GLU A 2 -8.86 3.00 -21.32
N THR A 3 -9.77 3.82 -20.79
CA THR A 3 -9.45 4.80 -19.73
C THR A 3 -9.00 4.16 -18.40
N GLN A 4 -9.52 2.97 -18.07
CA GLN A 4 -9.15 2.28 -16.82
C GLN A 4 -7.75 1.68 -16.93
N GLU A 5 -7.42 1.09 -18.08
CA GLU A 5 -6.09 0.58 -18.37
C GLU A 5 -5.06 1.71 -18.44
N SER A 6 -5.38 2.82 -19.11
CA SER A 6 -4.49 4.00 -19.14
C SER A 6 -4.28 4.61 -17.76
N LEU A 7 -5.31 4.64 -16.91
CA LEU A 7 -5.18 5.10 -15.53
C LEU A 7 -4.30 4.17 -14.71
N LYS A 8 -4.49 2.86 -14.80
CA LYS A 8 -3.65 1.87 -14.11
C LYS A 8 -2.19 1.99 -14.55
N ALA A 9 -1.95 2.11 -15.86
CA ALA A 9 -0.62 2.34 -16.40
C ALA A 9 0.01 3.62 -15.83
N LEU A 10 -0.75 4.72 -15.75
CA LEU A 10 -0.26 5.97 -15.15
C LEU A 10 0.04 5.81 -13.65
N LEU A 11 -0.80 5.08 -12.89
CA LEU A 11 -0.55 4.83 -11.47
C LEU A 11 0.72 4.01 -11.24
N SER A 12 1.00 3.02 -12.10
CA SER A 12 2.24 2.22 -12.06
C SER A 12 3.50 3.05 -12.35
N VAL A 13 3.38 4.26 -12.93
CA VAL A 13 4.52 5.19 -13.05
C VAL A 13 4.86 5.85 -11.72
N PHE A 14 3.87 6.05 -10.84
CA PHE A 14 4.03 6.79 -9.59
C PHE A 14 4.24 5.91 -8.36
N PHE A 15 3.72 4.68 -8.40
CA PHE A 15 3.66 3.80 -7.25
C PHE A 15 4.15 2.40 -7.62
N PRO A 16 4.72 1.66 -6.64
CA PRO A 16 5.16 0.29 -6.85
C PRO A 16 4.06 -0.58 -7.48
N GLU A 17 4.44 -1.36 -8.49
CA GLU A 17 3.51 -2.21 -9.24
C GLU A 17 2.76 -3.19 -8.33
N GLU A 18 3.45 -3.74 -7.32
CA GLU A 18 2.89 -4.62 -6.29
C GLU A 18 1.68 -3.99 -5.57
N ILE A 19 1.70 -2.68 -5.33
CA ILE A 19 0.59 -1.96 -4.68
C ILE A 19 -0.56 -1.79 -5.68
N ILE A 20 -0.25 -1.41 -6.92
CA ILE A 20 -1.27 -1.17 -7.98
C ILE A 20 -1.96 -2.47 -8.42
N LEU A 21 -1.28 -3.62 -8.30
CA LEU A 21 -1.85 -4.93 -8.61
C LEU A 21 -2.91 -5.36 -7.60
N HIS A 22 -2.68 -5.09 -6.31
CA HIS A 22 -3.49 -5.65 -5.23
C HIS A 22 -4.43 -4.65 -4.54
N PHE A 23 -4.23 -3.35 -4.74
CA PHE A 23 -4.96 -2.30 -4.05
C PHE A 23 -5.58 -1.29 -5.01
N SER A 24 -6.68 -0.70 -4.55
CA SER A 24 -7.34 0.43 -5.21
C SER A 24 -7.20 1.70 -4.37
N ILE A 25 -7.05 2.84 -5.04
CA ILE A 25 -7.06 4.14 -4.38
C ILE A 25 -8.50 4.49 -4.03
N THR A 26 -8.77 4.70 -2.74
CA THR A 26 -10.12 5.07 -2.25
C THR A 26 -10.19 6.51 -1.75
N LYS A 27 -9.04 7.12 -1.44
CA LYS A 27 -8.98 8.51 -0.99
C LYS A 27 -7.61 9.13 -1.28
N VAL A 28 -7.62 10.40 -1.68
CA VAL A 28 -6.43 11.23 -1.80
C VAL A 28 -6.63 12.49 -0.95
N GLU A 29 -5.72 12.74 -0.02
CA GLU A 29 -5.73 13.90 0.86
C GLU A 29 -4.48 14.74 0.61
N GLU A 30 -4.66 15.84 -0.11
CA GLU A 30 -3.61 16.82 -0.33
C GLU A 30 -3.60 17.86 0.80
N LYS A 31 -2.49 17.98 1.51
CA LYS A 31 -2.22 19.02 2.51
C LYS A 31 -1.12 19.95 2.00
N LYS A 32 -0.76 20.95 2.81
CA LYS A 32 0.30 21.91 2.45
C LYS A 32 1.65 21.21 2.30
N GLU A 33 2.04 20.40 3.28
CA GLU A 33 3.37 19.78 3.37
C GLU A 33 3.43 18.36 2.78
N TYR A 34 2.29 17.66 2.74
CA TYR A 34 2.25 16.26 2.32
C TYR A 34 0.98 15.91 1.53
N ILE A 35 1.05 14.80 0.82
CA ILE A 35 -0.07 14.10 0.19
C ILE A 35 -0.18 12.74 0.85
N ARG A 36 -1.38 12.40 1.34
CA ARG A 36 -1.68 11.07 1.88
C ARG A 36 -2.66 10.35 0.96
N ILE A 37 -2.32 9.13 0.56
CA ILE A 37 -3.13 8.33 -0.35
C ILE A 37 -3.56 7.06 0.37
N ARG A 38 -4.87 6.82 0.42
CA ARG A 38 -5.45 5.62 0.99
C ARG A 38 -5.60 4.56 -0.10
N PHE A 39 -4.97 3.42 0.12
CA PHE A 39 -5.10 2.22 -0.68
C PHE A 39 -5.87 1.17 0.12
N GLU A 40 -6.89 0.59 -0.49
CA GLU A 40 -7.62 -0.55 0.08
C GLU A 40 -7.43 -1.76 -0.82
N GLU A 41 -7.12 -2.90 -0.19
CA GLU A 41 -6.96 -4.16 -0.89
C GLU A 41 -8.23 -4.50 -1.67
N LEU A 42 -8.09 -5.13 -2.82
CA LEU A 42 -9.23 -5.51 -3.65
C LEU A 42 -10.05 -6.62 -2.96
N PRO A 43 -11.39 -6.51 -2.91
CA PRO A 43 -12.24 -7.47 -2.17
C PRO A 43 -12.21 -8.90 -2.72
N GLU A 44 -11.86 -9.07 -3.99
CA GLU A 44 -11.73 -10.36 -4.68
C GLU A 44 -10.46 -11.16 -4.30
N LEU A 45 -9.49 -10.53 -3.62
CA LEU A 45 -8.24 -11.16 -3.21
C LEU A 45 -8.42 -11.99 -1.93
N ILE A 46 -9.23 -13.03 -1.98
CA ILE A 46 -9.46 -13.91 -0.84
C ILE A 46 -8.14 -14.65 -0.49
N PRO A 47 -7.75 -14.74 0.80
CA PRO A 47 -6.55 -15.46 1.19
C PRO A 47 -6.55 -16.92 0.74
N ALA A 48 -5.43 -17.37 0.15
CA ALA A 48 -5.30 -18.73 -0.38
C ALA A 48 -5.43 -19.83 0.69
N GLU A 49 -5.14 -19.49 1.95
CA GLU A 49 -5.34 -20.35 3.12
C GLU A 49 -6.83 -20.61 3.45
N MET A 50 -7.75 -19.85 2.85
CA MET A 50 -9.19 -20.03 3.01
C MET A 50 -9.76 -20.96 1.92
N ASP A 51 -9.38 -22.24 1.96
CA ASP A 51 -9.72 -23.25 0.95
C ASP A 51 -10.97 -24.10 1.26
N GLN A 52 -11.52 -23.97 2.48
CA GLN A 52 -12.66 -24.76 2.91
C GLN A 52 -13.95 -24.35 2.17
N PRO A 53 -14.86 -25.32 1.86
CA PRO A 53 -16.13 -25.07 1.19
C PRO A 53 -17.16 -24.46 2.16
N LYS A 54 -16.85 -23.27 2.68
CA LYS A 54 -17.66 -22.49 3.61
C LYS A 54 -17.85 -21.09 3.07
N ASP A 55 -18.94 -20.45 3.47
CA ASP A 55 -19.18 -19.05 3.13
C ASP A 55 -18.12 -18.14 3.73
N ILE A 56 -17.55 -17.27 2.90
CA ILE A 56 -16.57 -16.26 3.29
C ILE A 56 -17.25 -14.89 3.36
N ALA A 57 -16.89 -14.09 4.36
CA ALA A 57 -17.34 -12.72 4.52
C ALA A 57 -16.17 -11.77 4.75
N LEU A 58 -16.30 -10.53 4.25
CA LEU A 58 -15.41 -9.43 4.59
C LEU A 58 -15.57 -9.06 6.07
N ASP A 59 -14.45 -8.78 6.73
CA ASP A 59 -14.37 -8.46 8.15
C ASP A 59 -13.53 -7.20 8.41
N GLY A 60 -13.75 -6.19 7.56
CA GLY A 60 -13.07 -4.90 7.66
C GLY A 60 -11.60 -4.99 7.23
N PHE A 61 -10.73 -4.29 7.97
CA PHE A 61 -9.33 -4.09 7.61
C PHE A 61 -8.38 -4.40 8.77
N CYS A 62 -7.16 -4.79 8.45
CA CYS A 62 -6.03 -4.83 9.36
C CYS A 62 -5.60 -3.41 9.78
N ASN A 63 -4.71 -3.33 10.77
CA ASN A 63 -4.03 -2.08 11.07
C ASN A 63 -3.30 -1.57 9.81
N PRO A 64 -3.49 -0.28 9.44
CA PRO A 64 -2.92 0.25 8.23
C PRO A 64 -1.39 0.31 8.32
N LEU A 65 -0.74 0.01 7.21
CA LEU A 65 0.69 0.25 7.03
C LEU A 65 0.86 1.58 6.30
N GLU A 66 1.65 2.49 6.85
CA GLU A 66 2.01 3.75 6.20
C GLU A 66 3.44 3.68 5.68
N LEU A 67 3.62 3.94 4.38
CA LEU A 67 4.92 3.97 3.72
C LEU A 67 5.14 5.32 3.05
N GLN A 68 6.33 5.89 3.20
CA GLN A 68 6.75 7.04 2.42
C GLN A 68 7.14 6.62 1.00
N SER A 69 6.77 7.44 0.01
CA SER A 69 7.15 7.23 -1.40
C SER A 69 7.77 8.51 -1.98
N PHE A 70 8.12 8.45 -3.26
CA PHE A 70 8.64 9.59 -4.01
C PHE A 70 7.74 10.82 -3.86
N PRO A 71 8.34 12.01 -3.65
CA PRO A 71 7.58 13.25 -3.55
C PRO A 71 6.76 13.54 -4.81
N LEU A 72 5.54 14.02 -4.63
CA LEU A 72 4.68 14.49 -5.71
C LEU A 72 4.34 15.95 -5.49
N LYS A 73 4.44 16.76 -6.56
CA LYS A 73 4.25 18.22 -6.50
C LYS A 73 5.12 18.91 -5.43
N GLY A 74 6.33 18.39 -5.19
CA GLY A 74 7.24 18.88 -4.15
C GLY A 74 6.82 18.57 -2.71
N LYS A 75 5.78 17.76 -2.50
CA LYS A 75 5.26 17.38 -1.19
C LYS A 75 5.67 15.96 -0.84
N ALA A 76 5.88 15.67 0.44
CA ALA A 76 6.07 14.30 0.90
C ALA A 76 4.83 13.46 0.59
N VAL A 77 5.01 12.20 0.19
CA VAL A 77 3.89 11.31 -0.15
C VAL A 77 3.88 10.13 0.80
N TYR A 78 2.72 9.89 1.40
CA TYR A 78 2.46 8.77 2.29
C TYR A 78 1.38 7.86 1.70
N LEU A 79 1.71 6.58 1.54
CA LEU A 79 0.81 5.53 1.08
C LEU A 79 0.29 4.80 2.32
N ASN A 80 -1.01 4.92 2.60
CA ASN A 80 -1.68 4.20 3.69
C ASN A 80 -2.36 2.97 3.12
N LEU A 81 -1.75 1.81 3.33
CA LEU A 81 -2.18 0.51 2.83
C LEU A 81 -3.10 -0.18 3.85
N PHE A 82 -4.36 -0.36 3.49
CA PHE A 82 -5.36 -1.06 4.28
C PHE A 82 -5.59 -2.45 3.69
N ARG A 83 -4.94 -3.45 4.30
CA ARG A 83 -5.21 -4.86 4.01
C ARG A 83 -6.58 -5.26 4.54
N ARG A 84 -7.32 -6.04 3.77
CA ARG A 84 -8.63 -6.56 4.15
C ARG A 84 -8.47 -7.74 5.10
N ARG A 85 -9.53 -7.98 5.87
CA ARG A 85 -9.70 -9.21 6.64
C ARG A 85 -10.90 -9.96 6.12
N TRP A 86 -10.79 -11.28 6.16
CA TRP A 86 -11.85 -12.21 5.82
C TRP A 86 -12.08 -13.16 6.99
N LYS A 87 -13.26 -13.76 7.02
CA LYS A 87 -13.61 -14.83 7.96
C LYS A 87 -14.59 -15.80 7.32
N TYR A 88 -14.58 -17.04 7.80
CA TYR A 88 -15.70 -17.94 7.56
C TYR A 88 -16.92 -17.49 8.36
N LYS A 89 -18.10 -17.51 7.73
CA LYS A 89 -19.34 -17.15 8.43
C LYS A 89 -19.56 -18.08 9.62
N GLY A 90 -19.82 -17.49 10.79
CA GLY A 90 -19.99 -18.23 12.05
C GLY A 90 -18.71 -18.47 12.84
N GLU A 91 -17.54 -18.15 12.28
CA GLU A 91 -16.25 -18.27 12.96
C GLU A 91 -15.73 -16.92 13.46
N ARG A 92 -14.85 -16.99 14.46
CA ARG A 92 -14.15 -15.82 15.02
C ARG A 92 -12.74 -15.66 14.48
N GLN A 93 -12.23 -16.65 13.74
CA GLN A 93 -10.90 -16.57 13.15
C GLN A 93 -10.91 -15.60 11.97
N HIS A 94 -9.87 -14.79 11.87
CA HIS A 94 -9.66 -13.84 10.78
C HIS A 94 -8.47 -14.26 9.93
N TYR A 95 -8.55 -13.95 8.65
CA TYR A 95 -7.56 -14.25 7.63
C TYR A 95 -7.25 -12.98 6.85
N SER A 96 -6.03 -12.83 6.35
CA SER A 96 -5.60 -11.66 5.57
C SER A 96 -4.36 -11.99 4.74
N ASN A 97 -4.24 -11.42 3.55
CA ASN A 97 -3.03 -11.61 2.74
C ASN A 97 -1.80 -10.93 3.36
N ALA A 98 -0.63 -11.49 3.08
CA ALA A 98 0.66 -10.91 3.41
C ALA A 98 1.39 -10.48 2.14
N TYR A 99 2.08 -9.35 2.22
CA TYR A 99 2.78 -8.72 1.10
C TYR A 99 4.12 -8.17 1.58
N ALA A 100 5.12 -8.16 0.69
CA ALA A 100 6.45 -7.63 0.97
C ALA A 100 6.62 -6.23 0.34
N PHE A 101 5.96 -5.22 0.89
CA PHE A 101 5.98 -3.86 0.32
C PHE A 101 7.27 -3.06 0.60
N HIS A 102 7.97 -3.41 1.67
CA HIS A 102 9.15 -2.70 2.15
C HIS A 102 10.11 -3.66 2.84
N ALA A 103 11.38 -3.27 2.95
CA ALA A 103 12.35 -3.97 3.78
C ALA A 103 11.99 -3.82 5.28
N GLU A 104 12.29 -4.84 6.08
CA GLU A 104 12.01 -4.82 7.52
C GLU A 104 12.65 -3.60 8.18
N GLY A 105 11.88 -2.91 9.03
CA GLY A 105 12.31 -1.68 9.70
C GLY A 105 12.29 -0.40 8.85
N VAL A 106 12.06 -0.49 7.53
CA VAL A 106 12.04 0.68 6.63
C VAL A 106 10.61 1.18 6.42
N LYS A 107 10.32 2.43 6.78
CA LYS A 107 9.00 3.07 6.61
C LYS A 107 8.83 3.77 5.25
N ALA A 108 9.39 3.18 4.21
CA ALA A 108 9.36 3.71 2.85
C ALA A 108 9.21 2.56 1.86
N THR A 109 8.73 2.88 0.65
CA THR A 109 8.77 1.91 -0.45
C THR A 109 10.22 1.51 -0.74
N SER A 110 10.43 0.24 -1.10
CA SER A 110 11.78 -0.31 -1.37
C SER A 110 12.52 0.51 -2.43
N GLU A 111 11.80 0.99 -3.45
CA GLU A 111 12.33 1.84 -4.52
C GLU A 111 12.80 3.20 -4.00
N PHE A 112 11.98 3.88 -3.19
CA PHE A 112 12.34 5.18 -2.63
C PHE A 112 13.51 5.08 -1.65
N ALA A 113 13.52 4.05 -0.79
CA ALA A 113 14.63 3.79 0.11
C ALA A 113 15.94 3.50 -0.63
N SER A 114 15.88 2.70 -1.70
CA SER A 114 17.03 2.40 -2.55
C SER A 114 17.54 3.65 -3.27
N PHE A 115 16.63 4.51 -3.74
CA PHE A 115 16.97 5.77 -4.37
C PHE A 115 17.71 6.72 -3.42
N LEU A 116 17.20 6.93 -2.20
CA LEU A 116 17.86 7.79 -1.21
C LEU A 116 19.25 7.28 -0.85
N LYS A 117 19.40 5.97 -0.67
CA LYS A 117 20.69 5.34 -0.37
C LYS A 117 21.68 5.52 -1.52
N GLY A 118 21.22 5.37 -2.76
CA GLY A 118 22.07 5.55 -3.94
C GLY A 118 22.45 7.00 -4.22
N ALA A 119 21.50 7.93 -4.07
CA ALA A 119 21.70 9.34 -4.41
C ALA A 119 22.41 10.15 -3.32
N PHE A 120 22.15 9.83 -2.04
CA PHE A 120 22.61 10.63 -0.90
C PHE A 120 23.41 9.84 0.13
N GLY A 121 23.52 8.51 -0.01
CA GLY A 121 24.12 7.66 1.02
C GLY A 121 23.29 7.57 2.30
N GLN A 122 22.03 8.03 2.25
CA GLN A 122 21.14 8.15 3.41
C GLN A 122 20.02 7.10 3.37
N THR A 123 19.58 6.65 4.54
CA THR A 123 18.31 5.93 4.68
C THR A 123 17.13 6.91 4.72
N PRO A 124 15.88 6.45 4.49
CA PRO A 124 14.70 7.30 4.64
C PRO A 124 14.62 8.00 6.00
N ASP A 125 15.00 7.32 7.09
CA ASP A 125 14.97 7.89 8.43
C ASP A 125 15.99 9.03 8.59
N GLN A 126 17.20 8.87 8.04
CA GLN A 126 18.23 9.91 8.05
C GLN A 126 17.80 11.13 7.22
N HIS A 127 17.30 10.90 6.02
CA HIS A 127 16.83 11.98 5.13
C HIS A 127 15.68 12.79 5.72
N ASN A 128 14.79 12.14 6.48
CA ASN A 128 13.68 12.83 7.15
C ASN A 128 14.12 13.61 8.41
N ALA A 129 15.22 13.22 9.06
CA ALA A 129 15.76 13.93 10.24
C ALA A 129 16.52 15.21 9.87
N ASP A 130 17.06 15.28 8.65
CA ASP A 130 17.84 16.40 8.13
C ASP A 130 16.98 17.51 7.48
N ARG A 131 15.65 17.33 7.41
CA ARG A 131 14.67 18.25 6.82
C ARG A 131 13.87 19.00 7.88
#